data_AF-A0A3D4FY59-F1
#
_entry.id   AF-A0A3D4FY59-F1
#
_cell.length_a   1.000
_cell.length_b   1.000
_cell.length_c   1.000
_cell.angle_alpha   90.00
_cell.angle_beta   90.00
_cell.angle_gamma   90.00
#
_symmetry.space_group_name_H-M   'P 1'
#
loop_
_entity.id
_entity.type
_entity.pdbx_description
1 polymer ?
#
loop_
_entity_poly.entity_id
_entity_poly.type
_entity_poly.pdbx_seq_one_letter_code
_entity_poly.pdbx_strand_id
1 'polypeptide(L)'
;FTNGDNDTFPLWYLQEVEGVRKDVTVIVGQYLHTSWYPRQLQRLTVPARQRPYRAPAGVTLYADSGLPDSAILSVDPVLMDRVVGGQIMQELTIQFPALEVAYPAGTNLDRRLRLALAIIRDSTAKRPIYFATTNGLMADLGLEQWGVRHGLATKLILQPTEVLDGLGFTQVPVELGGERFDVTRSLALYDQVYSYRGLLDRSLWADRSTLNIPWQYYALALQLADAVERSSGSPLVAERLRLDAANFQITSEGGSRRN
;
A
#
# COMPACT_ATOMS: atom_id res chain seq x y z
N PHE A 1 -0.47 -1.79 -5.49
CA PHE A 1 0.03 -0.69 -6.33
C PHE A 1 1.31 -0.12 -5.75
N THR A 2 2.32 0.09 -6.58
CA THR A 2 3.62 0.72 -6.26
C THR A 2 3.83 1.96 -7.14
N ASN A 3 4.75 2.84 -6.74
CA ASN A 3 4.94 4.15 -7.38
C ASN A 3 6.00 4.15 -8.48
N GLY A 4 7.03 3.31 -8.41
CA GLY A 4 8.08 3.21 -9.44
C GLY A 4 8.48 1.77 -9.77
N ASP A 5 9.23 1.61 -10.86
CA ASP A 5 9.80 0.32 -11.29
C ASP A 5 11.01 -0.08 -10.44
N ASN A 6 11.83 0.89 -10.03
CA ASN A 6 12.93 0.71 -9.08
C ASN A 6 12.47 0.10 -7.75
N ASP A 7 11.23 0.37 -7.34
CA ASP A 7 10.62 -0.21 -6.13
C ASP A 7 10.21 -1.69 -6.32
N THR A 8 10.22 -2.20 -7.55
CA THR A 8 9.67 -3.52 -7.88
C THR A 8 10.68 -4.57 -8.27
N PHE A 9 11.93 -4.22 -8.58
CA PHE A 9 12.97 -5.22 -8.81
C PHE A 9 13.19 -6.15 -7.60
N PRO A 10 13.28 -5.64 -6.34
CA PRO A 10 13.37 -6.51 -5.17
C PRO A 10 12.12 -7.37 -4.99
N LEU A 11 10.93 -6.84 -5.30
CA LEU A 11 9.68 -7.60 -5.22
C LEU A 11 9.62 -8.73 -6.25
N TRP A 12 10.03 -8.45 -7.49
CA TRP A 12 10.14 -9.46 -8.54
C TRP A 12 11.13 -10.56 -8.15
N TYR A 13 12.30 -10.19 -7.63
CA TYR A 13 13.30 -11.16 -7.15
C TYR A 13 12.72 -12.06 -6.05
N LEU A 14 12.08 -11.46 -5.04
CA LEU A 14 11.43 -12.21 -3.96
C LEU A 14 10.37 -13.18 -4.48
N GLN A 15 9.59 -12.80 -5.50
CA GLN A 15 8.54 -13.64 -6.05
C GLN A 15 9.06 -14.73 -6.99
N GLU A 16 9.86 -14.38 -7.99
CA GLU A 16 10.25 -15.30 -9.06
C GLU A 16 11.49 -16.13 -8.73
N VAL A 17 12.38 -15.62 -7.86
CA VAL A 17 13.60 -16.33 -7.44
C VAL A 17 13.42 -16.97 -6.06
N GLU A 18 13.06 -16.19 -5.04
CA GLU A 18 12.93 -16.69 -3.66
C GLU A 18 11.58 -17.38 -3.39
N GLY A 19 10.63 -17.30 -4.31
CA GLY A 19 9.33 -17.95 -4.18
C GLY A 19 8.41 -17.38 -3.10
N VAL A 20 8.70 -16.17 -2.60
CA VAL A 20 7.94 -15.49 -1.55
C VAL A 20 6.68 -14.87 -2.13
N ARG A 21 5.51 -15.17 -1.53
CA ARG A 21 4.22 -14.52 -1.82
C ARG A 21 3.92 -14.37 -3.33
N LYS A 22 4.11 -15.46 -4.08
CA LYS A 22 3.82 -15.53 -5.52
C LYS A 22 2.34 -15.32 -5.86
N ASP A 23 1.46 -15.39 -4.87
CA ASP A 23 0.03 -15.07 -4.96
C ASP A 23 -0.25 -13.56 -5.11
N VAL A 24 0.71 -12.69 -4.80
CA VAL A 24 0.55 -11.23 -4.87
C VAL A 24 0.80 -10.72 -6.29
N THR A 25 -0.12 -9.91 -6.82
CA THR A 25 0.11 -9.17 -8.07
C THR A 25 0.67 -7.78 -7.79
N VAL A 26 1.92 -7.54 -8.20
CA VAL A 26 2.56 -6.22 -8.09
C VAL A 26 2.19 -5.37 -9.30
N ILE A 27 1.63 -4.19 -9.05
CA ILE A 27 1.19 -3.25 -10.10
C ILE A 27 2.00 -1.95 -9.97
N VAL A 28 2.86 -1.68 -10.94
CA VAL A 28 3.59 -0.42 -11.09
C VAL A 28 2.64 0.59 -11.71
N GLY A 29 2.21 1.59 -10.94
CA GLY A 29 1.20 2.56 -11.39
C GLY A 29 1.61 3.28 -12.67
N GLN A 30 2.88 3.67 -12.79
CA GLN A 30 3.41 4.39 -13.96
C GLN A 30 3.29 3.61 -15.28
N TYR A 31 3.39 2.27 -15.25
CA TYR A 31 3.30 1.46 -16.46
C TYR A 31 1.87 1.30 -16.97
N LEU A 32 0.84 1.68 -16.20
CA LEU A 32 -0.55 1.70 -16.67
C LEU A 32 -0.77 2.69 -17.82
N HIS A 33 0.13 3.67 -18.02
CA HIS A 33 0.09 4.53 -19.21
C HIS A 33 0.39 3.78 -20.50
N THR A 34 1.10 2.65 -20.43
CA THR A 34 1.46 1.87 -21.62
C THR A 34 0.28 1.07 -22.17
N SER A 35 0.37 0.67 -23.43
CA SER A 35 -0.63 -0.20 -24.07
C SER A 35 -0.40 -1.68 -23.70
N TRP A 36 0.85 -2.10 -23.45
CA TRP A 36 1.20 -3.49 -23.23
C TRP A 36 1.00 -3.96 -21.78
N TYR A 37 1.27 -3.10 -20.78
CA TYR A 37 1.31 -3.53 -19.38
C TYR A 37 -0.06 -3.91 -18.81
N PRO A 38 -1.14 -3.13 -19.00
CA PRO A 38 -2.47 -3.54 -18.54
C PRO A 38 -2.93 -4.87 -19.16
N ARG A 39 -2.60 -5.12 -20.44
CA ARG A 39 -2.84 -6.41 -21.10
C ARG A 39 -2.03 -7.54 -20.48
N GLN A 40 -0.77 -7.27 -20.16
CA GLN A 40 0.08 -8.26 -19.49
C GLN A 40 -0.49 -8.63 -18.13
N LEU A 41 -0.90 -7.66 -17.32
CA LEU A 41 -1.56 -7.85 -16.03
C LEU A 41 -2.82 -8.71 -16.18
N GLN A 42 -3.70 -8.37 -17.13
CA GLN A 42 -4.90 -9.17 -17.41
C GLN A 42 -4.55 -10.61 -17.77
N ARG A 43 -3.60 -10.81 -18.71
CA ARG A 43 -3.18 -12.15 -19.15
C ARG A 43 -2.54 -12.97 -18.04
N LEU A 44 -1.77 -12.34 -17.15
CA LEU A 44 -1.09 -13.04 -16.05
C LEU A 44 -2.02 -13.40 -14.89
N THR A 45 -3.17 -12.73 -14.78
CA THR A 45 -4.11 -12.91 -13.67
C THR A 45 -5.37 -13.67 -14.04
N VAL A 46 -5.47 -14.21 -15.27
CA VAL A 46 -6.55 -15.14 -15.63
C VAL A 46 -6.60 -16.33 -14.66
N PRO A 47 -7.78 -16.93 -14.38
CA PRO A 47 -7.92 -17.99 -13.38
C PRO A 47 -6.89 -19.12 -13.48
N ALA A 48 -6.62 -19.59 -14.71
CA ALA A 48 -5.66 -20.68 -14.96
C ALA A 48 -4.18 -20.33 -14.66
N ARG A 49 -3.84 -19.05 -14.42
CA ARG A 49 -2.47 -18.58 -14.15
C ARG A 49 -2.28 -18.02 -12.75
N GLN A 50 -3.36 -17.91 -11.97
CA GLN A 50 -3.26 -17.42 -10.60
C GLN A 50 -2.56 -18.44 -9.72
N ARG A 51 -1.68 -17.93 -8.86
CA ARG A 51 -0.86 -18.76 -7.98
C ARG A 51 -1.53 -18.80 -6.60
N PRO A 52 -1.69 -19.98 -5.98
CA PRO A 52 -2.38 -20.10 -4.70
C PRO A 52 -1.59 -19.41 -3.60
N TYR A 53 -2.31 -18.89 -2.60
CA TYR A 53 -1.69 -18.42 -1.38
C TYR A 53 -0.94 -19.57 -0.70
N ARG A 54 0.28 -19.28 -0.28
CA ARG A 54 1.09 -20.18 0.56
C ARG A 54 1.53 -19.38 1.76
N ALA A 55 1.06 -19.77 2.93
CA ALA A 55 1.41 -19.10 4.16
C ALA A 55 2.94 -19.12 4.36
N PRO A 56 3.59 -17.94 4.50
CA PRO A 56 4.99 -17.90 4.89
C PRO A 56 5.15 -18.53 6.28
N ALA A 57 6.23 -19.31 6.47
CA ALA A 57 6.51 -19.93 7.75
C ALA A 57 6.57 -18.87 8.87
N GLY A 58 5.84 -19.12 9.96
CA GLY A 58 5.79 -18.21 11.11
C GLY A 58 4.92 -16.96 10.94
N VAL A 59 4.28 -16.73 9.79
CA VAL A 59 3.42 -15.56 9.56
C VAL A 59 1.95 -15.97 9.47
N THR A 60 1.19 -15.74 10.54
CA THR A 60 -0.26 -16.06 10.65
C THR A 60 -1.18 -14.90 10.30
N LEU A 61 -0.61 -13.81 9.79
CA LEU A 61 -1.29 -12.55 9.56
C LEU A 61 -2.25 -12.58 8.36
N TYR A 62 -2.04 -13.44 7.37
CA TYR A 62 -2.90 -13.48 6.18
C TYR A 62 -3.73 -14.74 6.16
N ALA A 63 -5.00 -14.61 5.77
CA ALA A 63 -5.88 -15.73 5.54
C ALA A 63 -5.86 -16.10 4.06
N ASP A 64 -6.06 -17.39 3.76
CA ASP A 64 -6.30 -17.85 2.39
C ASP A 64 -7.69 -17.40 1.94
N SER A 65 -7.74 -16.51 0.95
CA SER A 65 -8.99 -16.05 0.32
C SER A 65 -9.46 -16.98 -0.81
N GLY A 66 -8.73 -18.07 -1.07
CA GLY A 66 -8.93 -18.90 -2.24
C GLY A 66 -8.40 -18.24 -3.53
N LEU A 67 -8.49 -18.99 -4.63
CA LEU A 67 -8.14 -18.48 -5.95
C LEU A 67 -9.29 -17.62 -6.50
N PRO A 68 -9.03 -16.38 -6.92
CA PRO A 68 -10.03 -15.58 -7.60
C PRO A 68 -10.47 -16.19 -8.93
N ASP A 69 -11.71 -15.96 -9.31
CA ASP A 69 -12.38 -16.53 -10.49
C ASP A 69 -12.28 -15.68 -11.77
N SER A 70 -11.64 -14.50 -11.71
CA SER A 70 -11.45 -13.62 -12.87
C SER A 70 -10.07 -12.96 -12.87
N ALA A 71 -9.65 -12.38 -13.99
CA ALA A 71 -8.49 -11.48 -14.01
C ALA A 71 -8.71 -10.23 -13.13
N ILE A 72 -7.63 -9.50 -12.83
CA ILE A 72 -7.70 -8.25 -12.05
C ILE A 72 -8.35 -7.09 -12.82
N LEU A 73 -8.49 -7.23 -14.14
CA LEU A 73 -9.04 -6.24 -15.06
C LEU A 73 -9.92 -6.96 -16.09
N SER A 74 -11.20 -6.59 -16.17
CA SER A 74 -12.16 -7.21 -17.10
C SER A 74 -12.33 -6.45 -18.42
N VAL A 75 -11.66 -5.31 -18.58
CA VAL A 75 -11.76 -4.46 -19.78
C VAL A 75 -11.25 -5.23 -21.00
N ASP A 76 -12.04 -5.21 -22.07
CA ASP A 76 -11.66 -5.79 -23.37
C ASP A 76 -10.36 -5.14 -23.90
N PRO A 77 -9.37 -5.90 -24.43
CA PRO A 77 -8.10 -5.36 -24.89
C PRO A 77 -8.20 -4.24 -25.95
N VAL A 78 -9.22 -4.27 -26.82
CA VAL A 78 -9.43 -3.23 -27.84
C VAL A 78 -9.96 -1.95 -27.20
N LEU A 79 -10.91 -2.08 -26.25
CA LEU A 79 -11.38 -0.94 -25.46
C LEU A 79 -10.28 -0.37 -24.57
N MET A 80 -9.42 -1.23 -24.02
CA MET A 80 -8.29 -0.86 -23.18
C MET A 80 -7.31 0.05 -23.91
N ASP A 81 -7.05 -0.17 -25.20
CA ASP A 81 -6.20 0.73 -26.02
C ASP A 81 -6.83 2.10 -26.25
N ARG A 82 -8.16 2.16 -26.25
CA ARG A 82 -8.91 3.41 -26.44
C ARG A 82 -9.04 4.22 -25.16
N VAL A 83 -8.63 3.69 -24.01
CA VAL A 83 -8.63 4.44 -22.75
C VAL A 83 -7.61 5.57 -22.84
N VAL A 84 -8.12 6.78 -23.00
CA VAL A 84 -7.35 8.03 -22.95
C VAL A 84 -7.63 8.74 -21.64
N GLY A 85 -6.68 9.59 -21.24
CA GLY A 85 -6.89 10.52 -20.14
C GLY A 85 -7.81 11.68 -20.53
N GLY A 86 -8.29 12.40 -19.54
CA GLY A 86 -9.02 13.64 -19.75
C GLY A 86 -9.86 14.04 -18.55
N GLN A 87 -10.34 15.28 -18.61
CA GLN A 87 -11.22 15.85 -17.60
C GLN A 87 -12.63 15.24 -17.72
N ILE A 88 -13.26 14.94 -16.59
CA ILE A 88 -14.67 14.52 -16.59
C ILE A 88 -15.58 15.74 -16.77
N MET A 89 -16.50 15.65 -17.72
CA MET A 89 -17.37 16.78 -18.13
C MET A 89 -18.57 16.98 -17.21
N GLN A 90 -18.98 15.90 -16.55
CA GLN A 90 -20.07 15.85 -15.58
C GLN A 90 -19.62 14.95 -14.43
N GLU A 91 -20.33 15.01 -13.30
CA GLU A 91 -20.07 14.13 -12.17
C GLU A 91 -20.05 12.66 -12.64
N LEU A 92 -19.01 11.94 -12.23
CA LEU A 92 -18.81 10.53 -12.52
C LEU A 92 -18.88 9.75 -11.21
N THR A 93 -19.92 8.95 -11.04
CA THR A 93 -20.04 8.04 -9.89
C THR A 93 -19.52 6.66 -10.27
N ILE A 94 -18.56 6.16 -9.50
CA ILE A 94 -18.02 4.80 -9.64
C ILE A 94 -18.62 3.93 -8.55
N GLN A 95 -19.26 2.86 -9.00
CA GLN A 95 -19.89 1.84 -8.16
C GLN A 95 -18.86 0.81 -7.72
N PHE A 96 -18.62 0.71 -6.40
CA PHE A 96 -17.89 -0.38 -5.78
C PHE A 96 -18.87 -1.29 -5.00
N PRO A 97 -18.49 -2.54 -4.69
CA PRO A 97 -19.39 -3.49 -4.04
C PRO A 97 -20.04 -3.03 -2.72
N ALA A 98 -19.37 -2.14 -1.98
CA ALA A 98 -19.83 -1.68 -0.65
C ALA A 98 -20.06 -0.17 -0.55
N LEU A 99 -19.70 0.63 -1.57
CA LEU A 99 -19.94 2.07 -1.60
C LEU A 99 -19.81 2.66 -3.01
N GLU A 100 -20.29 3.89 -3.15
CA GLU A 100 -20.16 4.68 -4.37
C GLU A 100 -19.17 5.83 -4.15
N VAL A 101 -18.28 6.08 -5.12
CA VAL A 101 -17.37 7.23 -5.09
C VAL A 101 -17.73 8.18 -6.22
N ALA A 102 -18.08 9.41 -5.87
CA ALA A 102 -18.38 10.47 -6.83
C ALA A 102 -17.11 11.29 -7.14
N TYR A 103 -16.85 11.51 -8.42
CA TYR A 103 -15.83 12.40 -8.92
C TYR A 103 -16.51 13.62 -9.55
N PRO A 104 -16.26 14.85 -9.06
CA PRO A 104 -16.96 16.04 -9.53
C PRO A 104 -16.56 16.42 -10.96
N ALA A 105 -17.48 17.07 -11.70
CA ALA A 105 -17.16 17.67 -12.99
C ALA A 105 -15.89 18.52 -12.87
N GLY A 106 -14.94 18.32 -13.79
CA GLY A 106 -13.65 18.99 -13.75
C GLY A 106 -12.50 18.15 -13.19
N THR A 107 -12.73 16.99 -12.58
CA THR A 107 -11.63 16.10 -12.18
C THR A 107 -10.85 15.58 -13.39
N ASN A 108 -9.52 15.67 -13.36
CA ASN A 108 -8.68 15.09 -14.40
C ASN A 108 -8.37 13.63 -14.08
N LEU A 109 -8.85 12.70 -14.92
CA LEU A 109 -8.52 11.29 -14.82
C LEU A 109 -7.66 10.91 -16.02
N ASP A 110 -6.35 10.79 -15.80
CA ASP A 110 -5.43 10.29 -16.83
C ASP A 110 -5.68 8.78 -17.12
N ARG A 111 -5.00 8.23 -18.13
CA ARG A 111 -5.12 6.82 -18.49
C ARG A 111 -4.78 5.88 -17.31
N ARG A 112 -3.74 6.20 -16.52
CA ARG A 112 -3.30 5.40 -15.37
C ARG A 112 -4.39 5.35 -14.31
N LEU A 113 -4.97 6.50 -13.96
CA LEU A 113 -6.04 6.59 -12.95
C LEU A 113 -7.29 5.84 -13.39
N ARG A 114 -7.72 6.00 -14.66
CA ARG A 114 -8.87 5.26 -15.21
C ARG A 114 -8.68 3.75 -15.15
N LEU A 115 -7.48 3.26 -15.52
CA LEU A 115 -7.18 1.84 -15.45
C LEU A 115 -7.03 1.34 -14.01
N ALA A 116 -6.44 2.12 -13.11
CA ALA A 116 -6.36 1.79 -11.69
C ALA A 116 -7.76 1.67 -11.07
N LEU A 117 -8.68 2.59 -11.37
CA LEU A 117 -10.07 2.52 -10.93
C LEU A 117 -10.79 1.28 -11.45
N ALA A 118 -10.59 0.94 -12.72
CA ALA A 118 -11.15 -0.29 -13.29
C ALA A 118 -10.61 -1.54 -12.56
N ILE A 119 -9.29 -1.60 -12.30
CA ILE A 119 -8.69 -2.70 -11.54
C ILE A 119 -9.29 -2.79 -10.13
N ILE A 120 -9.39 -1.65 -9.42
CA ILE A 120 -9.92 -1.62 -8.05
C ILE A 120 -11.37 -2.10 -8.04
N ARG A 121 -12.21 -1.59 -8.94
CA ARG A 121 -13.61 -2.01 -9.08
C ARG A 121 -13.74 -3.51 -9.33
N ASP A 122 -12.96 -4.03 -10.27
CA ASP A 122 -13.06 -5.43 -10.69
C ASP A 122 -12.44 -6.40 -9.65
N SER A 123 -11.57 -5.90 -8.77
CA SER A 123 -10.79 -6.73 -7.84
C SER A 123 -11.18 -6.62 -6.36
N THR A 124 -11.75 -5.52 -5.89
CA THR A 124 -11.88 -5.22 -4.45
C THR A 124 -12.72 -6.25 -3.67
N ALA A 125 -13.75 -6.86 -4.29
CA ALA A 125 -14.52 -7.95 -3.68
C ALA A 125 -13.80 -9.31 -3.67
N LYS A 126 -12.75 -9.46 -4.49
CA LYS A 126 -12.07 -10.74 -4.73
C LYS A 126 -10.68 -10.79 -4.13
N ARG A 127 -10.07 -9.62 -3.91
CA ARG A 127 -8.67 -9.46 -3.54
C ARG A 127 -8.50 -8.26 -2.64
N PRO A 128 -7.70 -8.37 -1.56
CA PRO A 128 -7.29 -7.20 -0.82
C PRO A 128 -6.37 -6.32 -1.68
N ILE A 129 -6.60 -5.01 -1.65
CA ILE A 129 -5.84 -4.03 -2.42
C ILE A 129 -4.95 -3.24 -1.46
N TYR A 130 -3.67 -3.15 -1.81
CA TYR A 130 -2.68 -2.39 -1.04
C TYR A 130 -2.00 -1.35 -1.92
N PHE A 131 -1.67 -0.22 -1.32
CA PHE A 131 -0.82 0.83 -1.87
C PHE A 131 0.47 0.91 -1.05
N ALA A 132 1.60 1.12 -1.73
CA ALA A 132 2.89 1.31 -1.05
C ALA A 132 2.95 2.61 -0.22
N THR A 133 2.15 3.61 -0.61
CA THR A 133 2.00 4.88 0.10
C THR A 133 0.64 5.50 -0.21
N THR A 134 0.17 6.37 0.69
CA THR A 134 -1.02 7.20 0.53
C THR A 134 -0.77 8.39 -0.40
N ASN A 135 0.42 9.02 -0.34
CA ASN A 135 0.79 10.24 -1.08
C ASN A 135 1.14 10.04 -2.57
N GLY A 136 0.59 9.00 -3.21
CA GLY A 136 0.87 8.67 -4.61
C GLY A 136 -0.41 8.35 -5.36
N LEU A 137 -0.42 7.21 -6.04
CA LEU A 137 -1.60 6.78 -6.80
C LEU A 137 -2.90 6.79 -5.97
N MET A 138 -2.84 6.48 -4.67
CA MET A 138 -4.01 6.51 -3.81
C MET A 138 -4.59 7.92 -3.67
N ALA A 139 -3.73 8.92 -3.48
CA ALA A 139 -4.13 10.32 -3.41
C ALA A 139 -4.60 10.88 -4.75
N ASP A 140 -3.92 10.53 -5.84
CA ASP A 140 -4.36 10.90 -7.19
C ASP A 140 -5.76 10.35 -7.52
N LEU A 141 -6.15 9.24 -6.87
CA LEU A 141 -7.47 8.62 -6.99
C LEU A 141 -8.51 9.18 -6.01
N GLY A 142 -8.12 10.03 -5.06
CA GLY A 142 -9.00 10.56 -4.01
C GLY A 142 -9.52 9.47 -3.05
N LEU A 143 -8.70 8.44 -2.77
CA LEU A 143 -9.12 7.28 -1.97
C LEU A 143 -8.51 7.24 -0.56
N GLU A 144 -7.74 8.25 -0.15
CA GLU A 144 -6.95 8.28 1.08
C GLU A 144 -7.80 8.04 2.34
N GLN A 145 -9.02 8.57 2.36
CA GLN A 145 -9.94 8.42 3.49
C GLN A 145 -10.36 6.96 3.76
N TRP A 146 -10.19 6.05 2.79
CA TRP A 146 -10.42 4.61 2.95
C TRP A 146 -9.13 3.81 3.13
N GLY A 147 -8.00 4.51 3.31
CA GLY A 147 -6.69 3.92 3.55
C GLY A 147 -6.48 3.61 5.02
N VAL A 148 -6.12 2.35 5.29
CA VAL A 148 -5.74 1.88 6.63
C VAL A 148 -4.33 1.32 6.58
N ARG A 149 -3.43 1.91 7.37
CA ARG A 149 -2.03 1.50 7.50
C ARG A 149 -1.94 0.12 8.15
N HIS A 150 -1.26 -0.77 7.45
CA HIS A 150 -0.80 -2.08 7.90
C HIS A 150 0.74 -2.04 7.88
N GLY A 151 1.33 -1.41 8.90
CA GLY A 151 2.75 -1.08 8.91
C GLY A 151 3.14 -0.17 7.72
N LEU A 152 4.11 -0.59 6.90
CA LEU A 152 4.64 0.22 5.80
C LEU A 152 3.68 0.37 4.60
N ALA A 153 2.71 -0.53 4.44
CA ALA A 153 1.75 -0.50 3.33
C ALA A 153 0.37 -0.06 3.81
N THR A 154 -0.42 0.52 2.90
CA THR A 154 -1.78 0.98 3.17
C THR A 154 -2.79 0.07 2.48
N LYS A 155 -3.66 -0.58 3.25
CA LYS A 155 -4.77 -1.38 2.74
C LYS A 155 -5.92 -0.44 2.36
N LEU A 156 -6.52 -0.66 1.20
CA LEU A 156 -7.77 -0.01 0.83
C LEU A 156 -8.95 -0.78 1.43
N ILE A 157 -9.75 -0.11 2.25
CA ILE A 157 -10.97 -0.65 2.85
C ILE A 157 -12.14 0.24 2.42
N LEU A 158 -12.70 -0.06 1.25
CA LEU A 158 -13.88 0.63 0.73
C LEU A 158 -15.12 0.22 1.53
N GLN A 159 -15.39 0.95 2.61
CA GLN A 159 -16.62 0.86 3.41
C GLN A 159 -17.14 2.28 3.71
N PRO A 160 -18.44 2.45 4.03
CA PRO A 160 -18.96 3.71 4.56
C PRO A 160 -18.18 4.17 5.79
N THR A 161 -18.05 5.48 5.98
CA THR A 161 -17.24 6.06 7.06
C THR A 161 -17.70 5.58 8.44
N GLU A 162 -19.00 5.44 8.65
CA GLU A 162 -19.60 4.97 9.90
C GLU A 162 -19.19 3.52 10.22
N VAL A 163 -19.08 2.69 9.18
CA VAL A 163 -18.60 1.31 9.31
C VAL A 163 -17.11 1.32 9.62
N LEU A 164 -16.32 2.11 8.88
CA LEU A 164 -14.87 2.21 9.09
C LEU A 164 -14.51 2.66 10.50
N ASP A 165 -15.20 3.67 11.02
CA ASP A 165 -14.97 4.21 12.36
C ASP A 165 -15.34 3.17 13.45
N GLY A 166 -16.28 2.27 13.16
CA GLY A 166 -16.64 1.13 14.01
C GLY A 166 -15.64 -0.04 14.01
N LEU A 167 -14.66 -0.07 13.10
CA LEU A 167 -13.67 -1.17 13.00
C LEU A 167 -12.50 -1.03 13.99
N GLY A 168 -12.49 0.03 14.81
CA GLY A 168 -11.48 0.21 15.86
C GLY A 168 -10.09 0.63 15.34
N PHE A 169 -10.02 1.19 14.13
CA PHE A 169 -8.80 1.80 13.62
C PHE A 169 -8.51 3.12 14.32
N THR A 170 -7.23 3.45 14.46
CA THR A 170 -6.79 4.66 15.17
C THR A 170 -6.26 5.70 14.20
N GLN A 171 -6.85 6.88 14.23
CA GLN A 171 -6.47 8.02 13.39
C GLN A 171 -5.31 8.80 14.06
N VAL A 172 -4.18 8.95 13.36
CA VAL A 172 -3.10 9.85 13.82
C VAL A 172 -3.38 11.30 13.38
N PRO A 173 -2.79 12.31 14.05
CA PRO A 173 -2.92 13.72 13.69
C PRO A 173 -2.40 14.02 12.28
N VAL A 174 -2.90 15.12 11.69
CA VAL A 174 -2.52 15.57 10.35
C VAL A 174 -1.02 15.92 10.28
N GLU A 175 -0.45 16.41 11.39
CA GLU A 175 0.98 16.70 11.53
C GLU A 175 1.86 15.45 11.41
N LEU A 176 1.28 14.27 11.71
CA LEU A 176 1.90 12.96 11.52
C LEU A 176 1.37 12.24 10.27
N GLY A 177 0.73 12.96 9.35
CA GLY A 177 0.26 12.44 8.06
C GLY A 177 -1.23 12.12 8.01
N GLY A 178 -1.95 12.14 9.13
CA GLY A 178 -3.41 11.99 9.11
C GLY A 178 -3.91 10.64 8.62
N GLU A 179 -3.13 9.56 8.80
CA GLU A 179 -3.51 8.22 8.35
C GLU A 179 -4.25 7.42 9.46
N ARG A 180 -5.15 6.51 9.08
CA ARG A 180 -5.72 5.51 10.01
C ARG A 180 -4.80 4.31 10.13
N PHE A 181 -4.63 3.78 11.32
CA PHE A 181 -3.85 2.58 11.60
C PHE A 181 -4.71 1.44 12.13
N ASP A 182 -4.52 0.25 11.57
CA ASP A 182 -4.79 -0.99 12.30
C ASP A 182 -3.58 -1.22 13.23
N VAL A 183 -3.70 -0.79 14.48
CA VAL A 183 -2.60 -0.81 15.45
C VAL A 183 -2.15 -2.23 15.73
N THR A 184 -3.08 -3.16 15.97
CA THR A 184 -2.78 -4.57 16.23
C THR A 184 -2.02 -5.20 15.08
N ARG A 185 -2.50 -5.01 13.85
CA ARG A 185 -1.83 -5.52 12.66
C ARG A 185 -0.48 -4.86 12.42
N SER A 186 -0.39 -3.55 12.62
CA SER A 186 0.84 -2.80 12.41
C SER A 186 1.93 -3.22 13.39
N LEU A 187 1.60 -3.40 14.67
CA LEU A 187 2.52 -3.93 15.68
C LEU A 187 2.96 -5.36 15.35
N ALA A 188 2.05 -6.24 14.95
CA ALA A 188 2.42 -7.60 14.60
C ALA A 188 3.37 -7.66 13.39
N LEU A 189 3.15 -6.82 12.38
CA LEU A 189 4.08 -6.69 11.25
C LEU A 189 5.44 -6.13 11.71
N TYR A 190 5.42 -5.10 12.55
CA TYR A 190 6.61 -4.44 13.06
C TYR A 190 7.49 -5.37 13.90
N ASP A 191 6.88 -6.11 14.82
CA ASP A 191 7.60 -6.94 15.80
C ASP A 191 7.96 -8.34 15.25
N GLN A 192 7.17 -8.88 14.31
CA GLN A 192 7.29 -10.29 13.89
C GLN A 192 7.73 -10.48 12.44
N VAL A 193 7.57 -9.47 11.58
CA VAL A 193 7.83 -9.60 10.14
C VAL A 193 8.96 -8.69 9.67
N TYR A 194 8.98 -7.43 10.10
CA TYR A 194 10.01 -6.50 9.64
C TYR A 194 11.37 -6.86 10.23
N SER A 195 12.35 -6.93 9.33
CA SER A 195 13.76 -7.12 9.66
C SER A 195 14.53 -5.95 9.09
N TYR A 196 14.95 -5.04 9.96
CA TYR A 196 15.66 -3.83 9.63
C TYR A 196 17.14 -3.95 9.99
N ARG A 197 17.75 -5.16 9.84
CA ARG A 197 19.11 -5.54 10.25
C ARG A 197 20.12 -4.38 10.07
N GLY A 198 20.44 -3.71 11.17
CA GLY A 198 21.42 -2.63 11.21
C GLY A 198 20.94 -1.27 10.70
N LEU A 199 19.63 -0.99 10.61
CA LEU A 199 19.07 0.36 10.44
C LEU A 199 18.87 1.07 11.78
N LEU A 200 18.49 0.34 12.82
CA LEU A 200 18.20 0.91 14.15
C LEU A 200 19.50 1.42 14.80
N ASP A 201 20.54 0.58 14.84
CA ASP A 201 21.76 0.89 15.60
C ASP A 201 22.93 1.40 14.74
N ARG A 202 22.66 1.91 13.52
CA ARG A 202 23.74 2.37 12.63
C ARG A 202 24.11 3.81 12.92
N SER A 203 25.37 4.04 13.29
CA SER A 203 25.89 5.41 13.42
C SER A 203 26.18 6.08 12.08
N LEU A 204 26.31 5.33 10.98
CA LEU A 204 26.64 5.85 9.65
C LEU A 204 25.86 5.13 8.56
N TRP A 205 25.18 5.90 7.71
CA TRP A 205 24.55 5.39 6.48
C TRP A 205 25.40 5.81 5.28
N ALA A 206 26.10 4.84 4.68
CA ALA A 206 27.11 5.13 3.66
C ALA A 206 26.51 5.61 2.33
N ASP A 207 25.26 5.23 2.04
CA ASP A 207 24.61 5.50 0.76
C ASP A 207 23.53 6.57 0.89
N ARG A 208 23.89 7.81 0.55
CA ARG A 208 22.96 8.94 0.61
C ARG A 208 21.76 8.81 -0.34
N SER A 209 21.87 8.01 -1.40
CA SER A 209 20.78 7.84 -2.36
C SER A 209 19.63 6.98 -1.83
N THR A 210 19.86 6.25 -0.74
CA THR A 210 18.89 5.33 -0.12
C THR A 210 18.36 5.78 1.23
N LEU A 211 18.58 7.05 1.63
CA LEU A 211 18.11 7.60 2.91
C LEU A 211 16.58 7.52 3.10
N ASN A 212 15.82 7.46 2.00
CA ASN A 212 14.38 7.23 2.07
C ASN A 212 14.04 5.89 2.73
N ILE A 213 14.89 4.86 2.65
CA ILE A 213 14.62 3.56 3.29
C ILE A 213 14.53 3.70 4.82
N PRO A 214 15.58 4.14 5.55
CA PRO A 214 15.47 4.37 6.99
C PRO A 214 14.43 5.45 7.33
N TRP A 215 14.22 6.45 6.48
CA TRP A 215 13.16 7.44 6.70
C TRP A 215 11.76 6.83 6.78
N GLN A 216 11.43 5.84 5.93
CA GLN A 216 10.12 5.16 6.00
C GLN A 216 9.93 4.41 7.33
N TYR A 217 10.99 3.82 7.89
CA TYR A 217 10.94 3.16 9.20
C TYR A 217 10.84 4.17 10.36
N TYR A 218 11.55 5.29 10.27
CA TYR A 218 11.40 6.43 11.19
C TYR A 218 9.95 6.92 11.22
N ALA A 219 9.38 7.25 10.05
CA ALA A 219 8.02 7.75 9.93
C ALA A 219 7.02 6.73 10.49
N LEU A 220 7.14 5.45 10.12
CA LEU A 220 6.27 4.39 10.65
C LEU A 220 6.37 4.27 12.17
N ALA A 221 7.58 4.21 12.74
CA ALA A 221 7.75 4.04 14.18
C ALA A 221 7.15 5.22 14.95
N LEU A 222 7.35 6.45 14.46
CA LEU A 222 6.80 7.66 15.07
C LEU A 222 5.26 7.69 14.99
N GLN A 223 4.69 7.42 13.81
CA GLN A 223 3.24 7.38 13.61
C GLN A 223 2.58 6.26 14.45
N LEU A 224 3.20 5.07 14.47
CA LEU A 224 2.67 3.93 15.21
C LEU A 224 2.75 4.15 16.72
N ALA A 225 3.76 4.86 17.23
CA ALA A 225 3.83 5.24 18.63
C ALA A 225 2.62 6.10 19.04
N ASP A 226 2.30 7.14 18.27
CA ASP A 226 1.13 7.99 18.51
C ASP A 226 -0.19 7.21 18.39
N ALA A 227 -0.30 6.33 17.38
CA ALA A 227 -1.46 5.47 17.22
C ALA A 227 -1.67 4.53 18.42
N VAL A 228 -0.60 3.94 18.96
CA VAL A 228 -0.66 3.06 20.16
C VAL A 228 -1.15 3.82 21.38
N GLU A 229 -0.70 5.05 21.61
CA GLU A 229 -1.15 5.84 22.75
C GLU A 229 -2.63 6.20 22.66
N ARG A 230 -3.10 6.54 21.46
CA ARG A 230 -4.51 6.87 21.23
C ARG A 230 -5.41 5.66 21.31
N SER A 231 -4.91 4.46 20.99
CA SER A 231 -5.70 3.22 20.98
C SER A 231 -5.80 2.52 22.34
N SER A 232 -5.46 3.19 23.45
CA SER A 232 -5.29 2.57 24.78
C SER A 232 -4.25 1.44 24.83
N GLY A 233 -3.27 1.48 23.93
CA GLY A 233 -2.15 0.55 23.93
C GLY A 233 -1.19 0.80 25.09
N SER A 234 -0.23 -0.12 25.27
CA SER A 234 0.74 -0.02 26.37
C SER A 234 1.63 1.22 26.21
N PRO A 235 1.72 2.11 27.21
CA PRO A 235 2.65 3.24 27.18
C PRO A 235 4.10 2.82 26.98
N LEU A 236 4.48 1.63 27.46
CA LEU A 236 5.83 1.09 27.26
C LEU A 236 6.10 0.74 25.79
N VAL A 237 5.08 0.29 25.06
CA VAL A 237 5.19 -0.01 23.62
C VAL A 237 5.33 1.28 22.82
N ALA A 238 4.53 2.30 23.14
CA ALA A 238 4.66 3.61 22.51
C ALA A 238 6.04 4.22 22.75
N GLU A 239 6.55 4.15 23.97
CA GLU A 239 7.88 4.67 24.31
C GLU A 239 9.00 3.91 23.58
N ARG A 240 8.92 2.58 23.52
CA ARG A 240 9.85 1.77 22.70
C ARG A 240 9.85 2.23 21.24
N LEU A 241 8.67 2.42 20.65
CA LEU A 241 8.55 2.87 19.25
C LEU A 241 9.11 4.28 19.03
N ARG A 242 9.00 5.18 20.01
CA ARG A 242 9.65 6.51 19.95
C ARG A 242 11.17 6.41 19.99
N LEU A 243 11.71 5.55 20.83
CA LEU A 243 13.15 5.28 20.88
C LEU A 243 13.63 4.70 19.54
N ASP A 244 12.89 3.74 18.98
CA ASP A 244 13.17 3.18 17.65
C ASP A 244 13.11 4.26 16.56
N ALA A 245 12.12 5.16 16.62
CA ALA A 245 12.03 6.30 15.71
C ALA A 245 13.25 7.23 15.82
N ALA A 246 13.65 7.64 17.02
CA ALA A 246 14.84 8.47 17.22
C ALA A 246 16.11 7.80 16.65
N ASN A 247 16.23 6.49 16.80
CA ASN A 247 17.34 5.70 16.25
C ASN A 247 17.31 5.66 14.71
N PHE A 248 16.15 5.39 14.10
CA PHE A 248 16.00 5.45 12.65
C PHE A 248 16.20 6.87 12.09
N GLN A 249 15.88 7.91 12.86
CA GLN A 249 16.08 9.29 12.44
C GLN A 249 17.57 9.54 12.16
N ILE A 250 18.45 9.11 13.07
CA ILE A 250 19.91 9.23 12.89
C ILE A 250 20.35 8.62 11.56
N THR A 251 19.90 7.40 11.23
CA THR A 251 20.26 6.77 9.96
C THR A 251 19.63 7.44 8.75
N SER A 252 18.39 7.93 8.88
CA SER A 252 17.69 8.67 7.82
C SER A 252 18.33 10.01 7.46
N GLU A 253 19.10 10.60 8.37
CA GLU A 253 19.86 11.83 8.16
C GLU A 253 21.29 11.58 7.61
N GLY A 254 21.66 10.31 7.40
CA GLY A 254 22.99 9.91 6.93
C GLY A 254 23.94 9.43 8.04
N GLY A 255 23.46 9.34 9.27
CA GLY A 255 24.23 8.99 10.46
C GLY A 255 24.79 10.21 11.18
N SER A 256 25.36 9.98 12.36
CA SER A 256 26.02 11.02 13.14
C SER A 256 27.41 11.31 12.56
N ARG A 257 27.73 12.59 12.34
CA ARG A 257 29.13 12.98 12.13
C ARG A 257 29.87 12.69 13.44
N ARG A 258 30.83 11.77 13.42
CA ARG A 258 31.80 11.67 14.52
C ARG A 258 32.62 12.95 14.51
N ASN A 259 32.56 13.72 15.60
CA ASN A 259 33.54 14.75 15.90
C ASN A 259 34.90 14.10 16.20
#